data_AF-A0A849ECC1-F1
#
_entry.id   AF-A0A849ECC1-F1
#
_cell.length_a   1.000
_cell.length_b   1.000
_cell.length_c   1.000
_cell.angle_alpha   90.00
_cell.angle_beta   90.00
_cell.angle_gamma   90.00
#
_symmetry.space_group_name_H-M   'P 1'
#
loop_
_entity.id
_entity.type
_entity.pdbx_description
1 polymer ?
#
loop_
_entity_poly.entity_id
_entity_poly.type
_entity_poly.pdbx_seq_one_letter_code
_entity_poly.pdbx_strand_id
1 'polypeptide(L)'
;MKRVFQTSMLGALVVAAGLALAPVSSIAQSSDQIKQMSVEQLLQRQQVLQGELDNGGGKKQKRQLRRVQRELKRRKNRAAQPAQPQP
;
A
#
# COMPACT_ATOMS: atom_id res chain seq x y z
N MET A 1 -7.06 -38.60 36.66
CA MET A 1 -6.30 -37.49 37.30
C MET A 1 -4.96 -37.35 36.60
N LYS A 2 -4.61 -36.12 36.23
CA LYS A 2 -3.36 -35.71 35.55
C LYS A 2 -2.13 -35.90 36.46
N ARG A 3 -0.99 -36.20 35.84
CA ARG A 3 0.33 -35.52 35.97
C ARG A 3 1.42 -36.39 35.30
N VAL A 4 2.51 -35.93 34.67
CA VAL A 4 3.03 -34.66 34.15
C VAL A 4 4.31 -35.07 33.41
N PHE A 5 4.50 -34.59 32.17
CA PHE A 5 5.73 -34.21 31.47
C PHE A 5 7.02 -35.05 31.65
N GLN A 6 7.62 -35.48 30.53
CA GLN A 6 8.99 -35.07 30.22
C GLN A 6 9.44 -35.44 28.79
N THR A 7 10.16 -34.49 28.19
CA THR A 7 11.24 -34.66 27.20
C THR A 7 10.94 -35.29 25.84
N SER A 8 10.92 -34.45 24.81
CA SER A 8 12.13 -34.35 23.97
C SER A 8 12.14 -33.05 23.19
N MET A 9 13.10 -32.19 23.51
CA MET A 9 13.47 -31.04 22.70
C MET A 9 14.19 -31.53 21.45
N LEU A 10 13.48 -31.68 20.33
CA LEU A 10 14.11 -31.96 19.05
C LEU A 10 13.28 -31.34 17.93
N GLY A 11 13.84 -30.32 17.28
CA GLY A 11 13.27 -29.75 16.07
C GLY A 11 13.48 -28.25 15.84
N ALA A 12 14.45 -27.61 16.49
CA ALA A 12 14.88 -26.27 16.09
C ALA A 12 15.92 -26.39 14.97
N LEU A 13 15.51 -26.25 13.70
CA LEU A 13 16.28 -25.61 12.62
C LEU A 13 15.58 -25.78 11.27
N VAL A 14 14.51 -25.01 11.05
CA VAL A 14 14.12 -24.69 9.68
C VAL A 14 13.72 -23.22 9.62
N VAL A 15 14.18 -22.56 8.57
CA VAL A 15 13.86 -21.20 8.11
C VAL A 15 14.72 -20.08 8.69
N ALA A 16 15.76 -19.71 7.94
CA ALA A 16 15.79 -18.40 7.29
C ALA A 16 16.97 -18.36 6.30
N ALA A 17 16.83 -19.09 5.19
CA ALA A 17 17.57 -18.72 3.99
C ALA A 17 17.13 -17.31 3.60
N GLY A 18 18.11 -16.45 3.34
CA GLY A 18 17.93 -15.02 3.17
C GLY A 18 16.80 -14.63 2.22
N LEU A 19 15.91 -13.79 2.73
CA LEU A 19 15.39 -12.68 1.95
C LEU A 19 15.41 -11.48 2.87
N ALA A 20 16.30 -10.55 2.55
CA ALA A 20 16.22 -9.18 3.02
C ALA A 20 14.88 -8.59 2.56
N LEU A 21 13.81 -8.81 3.31
CA LEU A 21 12.63 -7.96 3.24
C LEU A 21 12.78 -6.93 4.33
N ALA A 22 13.17 -5.73 3.89
CA ALA A 22 13.22 -4.51 4.66
C ALA A 22 12.05 -4.42 5.64
N PRO A 23 12.26 -3.84 6.85
CA PRO A 23 11.16 -3.55 7.75
C PRO A 23 10.10 -2.80 6.94
N VAL A 24 8.90 -3.39 6.90
CA VAL A 24 7.69 -2.76 6.39
C VAL A 24 7.53 -1.51 7.22
N SER A 25 8.12 -0.42 6.74
CA SER A 25 7.94 0.90 7.28
C SER A 25 6.44 1.07 7.39
N SER A 26 5.97 1.25 8.62
CA SER A 26 4.64 1.73 8.90
C SER A 26 4.56 3.12 8.28
N ILE A 27 4.31 3.16 6.98
CA ILE A 27 4.24 4.38 6.20
C ILE A 27 2.95 5.02 6.65
N ALA A 28 3.07 5.92 7.62
CA ALA A 28 2.23 7.09 7.66
C ALA A 28 2.28 7.69 6.26
N GLN A 29 1.30 7.33 5.41
CA GLN A 29 1.19 7.75 4.03
C GLN A 29 1.12 9.28 4.00
N SER A 30 2.29 9.91 3.93
CA SER A 30 2.40 11.34 3.76
C SER A 30 1.73 11.67 2.43
N SER A 31 1.04 12.80 2.38
CA SER A 31 0.38 13.29 1.15
C SER A 31 1.32 13.34 -0.05
N ASP A 32 2.63 13.41 0.19
CA ASP A 32 3.65 13.51 -0.83
C ASP A 32 3.95 12.17 -1.51
N GLN A 33 3.70 11.05 -0.86
CA GLN A 33 3.86 9.74 -1.48
C GLN A 33 2.89 9.53 -2.65
N ILE A 34 1.65 10.04 -2.55
CA ILE A 34 0.66 9.96 -3.64
C ILE A 34 1.11 10.74 -4.88
N LYS A 35 1.81 11.86 -4.69
CA LYS A 35 2.34 12.66 -5.80
C LYS A 35 3.50 11.99 -6.52
N GLN A 36 4.26 11.14 -5.83
CA GLN A 36 5.43 10.44 -6.38
C GLN A 36 5.09 9.10 -7.05
N MET A 37 3.94 8.49 -6.74
CA MET A 37 3.51 7.22 -7.36
C MET A 37 3.33 7.34 -8.88
N SER A 38 3.54 6.27 -9.65
CA SER A 38 3.20 6.24 -11.08
C SER A 38 1.68 6.23 -11.32
N VAL A 39 1.22 6.48 -12.55
CA VAL A 39 -0.22 6.41 -12.89
C VAL A 39 -0.76 5.01 -12.66
N GLU A 40 0.00 3.97 -13.01
CA GLU A 40 -0.36 2.57 -12.79
C GLU A 40 -0.49 2.25 -11.30
N GLN A 41 0.47 2.69 -10.49
CA GLN A 41 0.42 2.54 -9.03
C GLN A 41 -0.78 3.26 -8.42
N LEU A 42 -1.12 4.45 -8.93
CA LEU A 42 -2.32 5.17 -8.50
C LEU A 42 -3.61 4.43 -8.85
N LEU A 43 -3.71 3.82 -10.04
CA LEU A 43 -4.87 3.03 -10.45
C LEU A 43 -5.01 1.75 -9.62
N GLN A 44 -3.91 1.04 -9.38
CA GLN A 44 -3.91 -0.14 -8.52
C GLN A 44 -4.34 0.23 -7.09
N ARG A 45 -3.81 1.33 -6.55
CA ARG A 45 -4.20 1.83 -5.22
C ARG A 45 -5.67 2.25 -5.17
N GLN A 46 -6.20 2.80 -6.26
CA GLN A 46 -7.63 3.13 -6.37
C GLN A 46 -8.49 1.88 -6.22
N GLN A 47 -8.17 0.81 -6.95
CA GLN A 47 -8.92 -0.45 -6.91
C GLN A 47 -8.89 -1.10 -5.51
N VAL A 48 -7.71 -1.13 -4.88
CA VAL A 48 -7.57 -1.65 -3.51
C VAL A 48 -8.41 -0.84 -2.53
N LEU A 49 -8.31 0.49 -2.57
CA LEU A 49 -9.08 1.36 -1.67
C LEU A 49 -10.59 1.27 -1.93
N GLN A 50 -11.00 1.00 -3.16
CA GLN A 50 -12.40 0.83 -3.52
C GLN A 50 -12.93 -0.48 -2.95
N GLY A 51 -12.20 -1.59 -3.14
CA GLY A 51 -12.54 -2.86 -2.50
C GLY A 51 -12.53 -2.79 -0.97
N GLU A 52 -11.60 -2.05 -0.36
CA GLU A 52 -11.62 -1.81 1.09
C GLU A 52 -12.88 -1.06 1.53
N LEU A 53 -13.37 -0.08 0.76
CA LEU A 53 -14.60 0.64 1.06
C LEU A 53 -15.84 -0.23 0.88
N ASP A 54 -15.87 -1.06 -0.14
CA ASP A 54 -16.96 -2.00 -0.40
C ASP A 54 -17.07 -3.05 0.73
N ASN A 55 -15.95 -3.40 1.35
CA ASN A 55 -15.88 -4.26 2.54
C ASN A 55 -16.15 -3.52 3.88
N GLY A 56 -16.72 -2.31 3.85
CA GLY A 56 -17.03 -1.52 5.05
C GLY A 56 -15.92 -0.57 5.50
N GLY A 57 -15.02 -0.20 4.59
CA GLY A 57 -13.89 0.71 4.86
C GLY A 57 -14.32 2.08 5.39
N GLY A 58 -13.52 2.60 6.32
CA GLY A 58 -13.84 3.82 7.06
C GLY A 58 -13.55 5.15 6.35
N LYS A 59 -13.72 6.24 7.11
CA LYS A 59 -13.48 7.61 6.64
C LYS A 59 -12.04 7.85 6.13
N LYS A 60 -11.05 7.11 6.67
CA LYS A 60 -9.63 7.23 6.26
C LYS A 60 -9.42 6.72 4.84
N GLN A 61 -9.94 5.54 4.50
CA GLN A 61 -9.88 4.93 3.17
C GLN A 61 -10.57 5.83 2.14
N LYS A 62 -11.76 6.36 2.50
CA LYS A 62 -12.49 7.32 1.65
C LYS A 62 -11.68 8.59 1.37
N ARG A 63 -10.96 9.10 2.37
CA ARG A 63 -10.09 10.27 2.21
C ARG A 63 -8.88 9.97 1.32
N GLN A 64 -8.29 8.77 1.44
CA GLN A 64 -7.19 8.34 0.59
C GLN A 64 -7.63 8.17 -0.86
N LEU A 65 -8.78 7.52 -1.09
CA LEU A 65 -9.34 7.31 -2.43
C LEU A 65 -9.56 8.66 -3.14
N ARG A 66 -10.13 9.64 -2.45
CA ARG A 66 -10.31 11.00 -2.98
C ARG A 66 -8.98 11.68 -3.36
N ARG A 67 -7.90 11.44 -2.60
CA ARG A 67 -6.57 12.00 -2.93
C ARG A 67 -6.00 11.35 -4.20
N VAL A 68 -6.09 10.03 -4.30
CA VAL A 68 -5.65 9.26 -5.48
C VAL A 68 -6.41 9.71 -6.73
N GLN A 69 -7.74 9.80 -6.66
CA GLN A 69 -8.57 10.27 -7.78
C GLN A 69 -8.24 11.70 -8.22
N ARG A 70 -7.98 12.61 -7.27
CA ARG A 70 -7.56 13.98 -7.60
C ARG A 70 -6.22 14.00 -8.33
N GLU A 71 -5.27 13.18 -7.90
CA GLU A 71 -3.95 13.10 -8.54
C GLU A 71 -4.03 12.51 -9.94
N LEU A 72 -4.80 11.42 -10.12
CA LEU A 72 -5.10 10.86 -11.44
C LEU A 72 -5.75 11.89 -12.37
N LYS A 73 -6.73 12.66 -11.87
CA LYS A 73 -7.37 13.74 -12.65
C LYS A 73 -6.37 14.83 -13.04
N ARG A 74 -5.49 15.24 -12.12
CA ARG A 74 -4.44 16.24 -12.41
C ARG A 74 -3.49 15.76 -13.50
N ARG A 75 -3.05 14.50 -13.43
CA ARG A 75 -2.16 13.91 -14.44
C ARG A 75 -2.84 13.74 -15.79
N LYS A 76 -4.10 13.31 -15.81
CA LYS A 76 -4.91 13.29 -17.03
C LYS A 76 -5.02 14.68 -17.66
N ASN A 77 -5.30 15.69 -16.86
CA ASN A 77 -5.37 17.07 -17.34
C ASN A 77 -4.01 17.61 -17.81
N ARG A 78 -2.90 17.22 -17.16
CA ARG A 78 -1.54 17.60 -17.56
C ARG A 78 -1.11 16.92 -18.85
N ALA A 79 -1.46 15.65 -19.03
CA ALA A 79 -1.25 14.93 -20.29
C ALA A 79 -2.13 15.47 -21.43
N ALA A 80 -3.30 16.02 -21.11
CA ALA A 80 -4.21 16.65 -22.06
C ALA A 80 -3.92 18.14 -22.31
N GLN A 81 -3.00 18.77 -21.56
CA GLN A 81 -2.53 20.10 -21.92
C GLN A 81 -1.56 19.93 -23.10
N PRO A 82 -1.85 20.51 -24.28
CA PRO A 82 -0.83 20.64 -25.31
C PRO A 82 0.34 21.38 -24.67
N ALA A 83 1.55 20.86 -24.84
CA ALA A 83 2.76 21.53 -24.40
C ALA A 83 2.70 22.98 -24.91
N GLN A 84 2.45 23.93 -24.02
CA GLN A 84 2.54 25.33 -24.40
C GLN A 84 4.00 25.55 -24.82
N PRO A 85 4.26 26.08 -26.02
CA PRO A 85 5.59 26.56 -26.36
C PRO A 85 5.94 27.59 -25.29
N GLN A 86 7.00 27.33 -24.53
CA GLN A 86 7.56 28.35 -23.66
C GLN A 86 8.08 29.49 -24.55
N PRO A 87 7.80 30.76 -24.21
CA PRO A 87 8.33 31.91 -24.94
C PRO A 87 9.85 32.00 -24.84
#